data_AF-A0A1Y3MTT3-F1
#
_entry.id   AF-A0A1Y3MTT3-F1
#
_cell.length_a   1.000
_cell.length_b   1.000
_cell.length_c   1.000
_cell.angle_alpha   90.00
_cell.angle_beta   90.00
_cell.angle_gamma   90.00
#
_symmetry.space_group_name_H-M   'P 1'
#
loop_
_entity.id
_entity.type
_entity.pdbx_description
1 polymer ?
#
loop_
_entity_poly.entity_id
_entity_poly.type
_entity_poly.pdbx_seq_one_letter_code
_entity_poly.pdbx_strand_id
1 'polypeptide(L)'
;NKEDNFGTSPLIKLCSGNNENMIIYLIRHGADVNKENRYGETPLIVACATGKENIVKYLIELGTDINKENKYGKTPLILECERGNEEIVKCLIDNGADINKENQDGDTPL
;
A
#
# COMPACT_ATOMS: atom_id res chain seq x y z
N ASN A 1 5.22 16.00 -3.65
CA ASN A 1 6.23 14.98 -3.97
C ASN A 1 7.63 15.23 -3.39
N LYS A 2 7.92 16.35 -2.71
CA LYS A 2 9.19 16.51 -1.98
C LYS A 2 9.27 15.50 -0.83
N GLU A 3 10.39 14.83 -0.67
CA GLU A 3 10.59 13.75 0.30
C GLU A 3 11.36 14.21 1.54
N ASP A 4 11.22 13.46 2.63
CA ASP A 4 12.12 13.54 3.78
C ASP A 4 13.43 12.76 3.56
N ASN A 5 14.28 12.71 4.59
CA ASN A 5 15.57 12.02 4.52
C ASN A 5 15.46 10.49 4.32
N PHE A 6 14.26 9.91 4.43
CA PHE A 6 13.98 8.50 4.18
C PHE A 6 13.30 8.25 2.83
N GLY A 7 13.20 9.27 1.99
CA GLY A 7 12.44 9.17 0.74
C GLY A 7 10.91 9.17 0.95
N THR A 8 10.44 9.48 2.17
CA THR A 8 9.02 9.44 2.48
C THR A 8 8.35 10.68 1.90
N SER A 9 7.42 10.47 0.98
CA SER A 9 6.58 11.55 0.47
C SER A 9 5.51 11.94 1.51
N PRO A 10 4.95 13.17 1.45
CA PRO A 10 3.83 13.57 2.31
C PRO A 10 2.64 12.62 2.20
N LEU A 11 2.40 12.04 1.02
CA LEU A 11 1.34 11.07 0.81
C LEU A 11 1.60 9.78 1.61
N ILE A 12 2.81 9.20 1.48
CA ILE A 12 3.20 8.00 2.23
C ILE A 12 3.08 8.25 3.74
N LYS A 13 3.54 9.41 4.22
CA LYS A 13 3.45 9.78 5.65
C LYS A 13 2.00 9.76 6.12
N LEU A 14 1.06 10.30 5.33
CA LEU A 14 -0.35 10.36 5.69
C LEU A 14 -1.07 9.01 5.61
N CYS A 15 -0.64 8.10 4.72
CA CYS A 15 -1.19 6.74 4.64
C CYS A 15 -0.98 5.90 5.91
N SER A 16 -0.05 6.31 6.80
CA SER A 16 0.09 5.72 8.14
C SER A 16 -0.83 6.36 9.21
N GLY A 17 -1.45 7.49 8.89
CA GLY A 17 -2.25 8.31 9.81
C GLY A 17 -3.76 8.12 9.63
N ASN A 18 -4.54 9.07 10.17
CA ASN A 18 -6.01 9.07 10.12
C ASN A 18 -6.60 10.20 9.26
N ASN A 19 -5.80 10.83 8.40
CA ASN A 19 -6.21 12.05 7.68
C ASN A 19 -6.57 11.76 6.21
N GLU A 20 -7.65 11.02 6.02
CA GLU A 20 -8.18 10.64 4.70
C GLU A 20 -8.43 11.86 3.80
N ASN A 21 -9.00 12.94 4.35
CA ASN A 21 -9.26 14.17 3.62
C ASN A 21 -7.99 14.78 3.03
N MET A 22 -6.90 14.79 3.80
CA MET A 22 -5.62 15.32 3.33
C MET A 22 -4.97 14.39 2.28
N ILE A 23 -5.15 13.07 2.39
CA ILE A 23 -4.71 12.10 1.38
C ILE A 23 -5.41 12.40 0.04
N ILE A 24 -6.74 12.49 0.06
CA ILE A 24 -7.54 12.82 -1.12
C ILE A 24 -7.11 14.18 -1.70
N TYR A 25 -6.92 15.18 -0.84
CA TYR A 25 -6.47 16.51 -1.26
C TYR A 25 -5.13 16.45 -1.98
N LEU A 26 -4.13 15.75 -1.43
CA LEU A 26 -2.81 15.64 -2.04
C LEU A 26 -2.86 14.91 -3.38
N ILE A 27 -3.60 13.81 -3.47
CA ILE A 27 -3.75 13.03 -4.71
C ILE A 27 -4.37 13.90 -5.81
N ARG A 28 -5.44 14.66 -5.48
CA ARG A 28 -6.07 15.60 -6.42
C ARG A 28 -5.15 16.73 -6.89
N HIS A 29 -4.08 17.03 -6.14
CA HIS A 29 -3.07 18.02 -6.48
C HIS A 29 -1.77 17.39 -7.02
N GLY A 30 -1.83 16.16 -7.53
CA GLY A 30 -0.72 15.51 -8.23
C GLY A 30 0.30 14.83 -7.33
N ALA A 31 -0.08 14.43 -6.12
CA ALA A 31 0.74 13.51 -5.34
C ALA A 31 0.85 12.16 -6.06
N ASP A 32 2.07 11.66 -6.17
CA ASP A 32 2.36 10.40 -6.85
C ASP A 32 1.99 9.21 -5.94
N VAL A 33 0.96 8.46 -6.35
CA VAL A 33 0.41 7.31 -5.64
C VAL A 33 1.26 6.04 -5.74
N ASN A 34 2.20 5.99 -6.69
CA ASN A 34 3.11 4.85 -6.90
C ASN A 34 4.54 5.14 -6.40
N LYS A 35 4.77 6.35 -5.88
CA LYS A 35 6.03 6.76 -5.26
C LYS A 35 6.42 5.79 -4.15
N GLU A 36 7.68 5.35 -4.14
CA GLU A 36 8.23 4.52 -3.06
C GLU A 36 9.19 5.32 -2.18
N ASN A 37 9.22 5.00 -0.88
CA ASN A 37 10.26 5.46 0.03
C ASN A 37 11.53 4.58 -0.06
N ARG A 38 12.55 4.87 0.75
CA ARG A 38 13.80 4.07 0.75
C ARG A 38 13.63 2.62 1.22
N TYR A 39 12.47 2.24 1.73
CA TYR A 39 12.13 0.86 2.10
C TYR A 39 11.32 0.15 1.01
N GLY A 40 11.10 0.79 -0.14
CA GLY A 40 10.27 0.25 -1.22
C GLY A 40 8.78 0.33 -0.90
N GLU A 41 8.38 1.09 0.12
CA GLU A 41 6.97 1.18 0.52
C GLU A 41 6.27 2.26 -0.31
N THR A 42 5.23 1.85 -1.02
CA THR A 42 4.27 2.74 -1.67
C THR A 42 3.19 3.19 -0.67
N PRO A 43 2.39 4.23 -1.01
CA PRO A 43 1.19 4.57 -0.27
C PRO A 43 0.29 3.36 0.03
N LEU A 44 0.10 2.46 -0.94
CA LEU A 44 -0.72 1.25 -0.77
C LEU A 44 -0.10 0.30 0.26
N ILE A 45 1.20 0.03 0.17
CA ILE A 45 1.92 -0.83 1.14
C ILE A 45 1.80 -0.26 2.56
N VAL A 46 2.00 1.04 2.75
CA VAL A 46 1.88 1.67 4.08
C VAL A 46 0.45 1.62 4.60
N ALA A 47 -0.55 1.86 3.74
CA ALA A 47 -1.95 1.78 4.12
C ALA A 47 -2.32 0.36 4.58
N CYS A 48 -1.84 -0.68 3.88
CA CYS A 48 -2.04 -2.07 4.28
C CYS A 48 -1.32 -2.42 5.59
N ALA A 49 -0.04 -2.08 5.70
CA ALA A 49 0.74 -2.33 6.92
C ALA A 49 0.12 -1.70 8.18
N THR A 50 -0.55 -0.55 8.02
CA THR A 50 -1.19 0.19 9.12
C THR A 50 -2.70 -0.05 9.24
N GLY A 51 -3.28 -0.92 8.40
CA GLY A 51 -4.70 -1.33 8.46
C GLY A 51 -5.68 -0.20 8.13
N LYS A 52 -5.35 0.66 7.16
CA LYS A 52 -6.19 1.78 6.75
C LYS A 52 -7.15 1.40 5.63
N GLU A 53 -8.13 0.57 5.95
CA GLU A 53 -9.05 -0.05 4.99
C GLU A 53 -9.66 0.90 3.95
N ASN A 54 -10.18 2.06 4.38
CA ASN A 54 -10.75 3.06 3.47
C ASN A 54 -9.70 3.63 2.51
N ILE A 55 -8.48 3.85 3.00
CA ILE A 55 -7.37 4.37 2.20
C ILE A 55 -6.89 3.28 1.24
N VAL A 56 -6.84 2.02 1.66
CA VAL A 56 -6.48 0.88 0.81
C VAL A 56 -7.45 0.78 -0.37
N LYS A 57 -8.77 0.75 -0.10
CA LYS A 57 -9.80 0.70 -1.15
C LYS A 57 -9.67 1.87 -2.11
N TYR A 58 -9.50 3.08 -1.60
CA TYR A 58 -9.33 4.27 -2.44
C TYR A 58 -8.07 4.22 -3.32
N LEU A 59 -6.94 3.73 -2.78
CA LEU A 59 -5.70 3.58 -3.57
C LEU A 59 -5.80 2.47 -4.63
N ILE A 60 -6.56 1.40 -4.36
CA ILE A 60 -6.86 0.34 -5.33
C ILE A 60 -7.69 0.92 -6.50
N GLU A 61 -8.73 1.71 -6.21
CA GLU A 61 -9.56 2.37 -7.24
C GLU A 61 -8.77 3.31 -8.15
N LEU A 62 -7.65 3.85 -7.68
CA LEU A 62 -6.75 4.71 -8.45
C LEU A 62 -5.80 3.94 -9.38
N GLY A 63 -5.86 2.60 -9.41
CA GLY A 63 -5.02 1.76 -10.26
C GLY A 63 -3.54 1.77 -9.83
N THR A 64 -3.29 1.77 -8.52
CA THR A 64 -1.92 1.60 -8.00
C THR A 64 -1.37 0.21 -8.29
N ASP A 65 -0.05 0.07 -8.28
CA ASP A 65 0.59 -1.25 -8.45
C ASP A 65 0.34 -2.16 -7.24
N ILE A 66 -0.71 -2.98 -7.35
CA ILE A 66 -1.18 -3.91 -6.30
C ILE A 66 -0.16 -5.02 -5.98
N ASN A 67 0.72 -5.35 -6.92
CA ASN A 67 1.68 -6.44 -6.78
C ASN A 67 3.09 -5.96 -6.42
N LYS A 68 3.24 -4.65 -6.15
CA LYS A 68 4.50 -4.08 -5.70
C LYS A 68 4.91 -4.70 -4.36
N GLU A 69 6.17 -5.10 -4.28
CA GLU A 69 6.81 -5.57 -3.05
C GLU A 69 7.68 -4.46 -2.44
N ASN A 70 7.70 -4.38 -1.12
CA ASN A 70 8.70 -3.58 -0.42
C ASN A 70 10.04 -4.33 -0.35
N LYS A 71 11.05 -3.71 0.26
CA LYS A 71 12.39 -4.31 0.41
C LYS A 71 12.44 -5.57 1.29
N TYR A 72 11.33 -5.95 1.91
CA TYR A 72 11.19 -7.17 2.69
C TYR A 72 10.41 -8.26 1.92
N GLY A 73 10.12 -8.02 0.64
CA GLY A 73 9.32 -8.92 -0.19
C GLY A 73 7.83 -8.95 0.18
N LYS A 74 7.34 -8.02 1.00
CA LYS A 74 5.92 -7.99 1.39
C LYS A 74 5.14 -7.20 0.35
N THR A 75 4.12 -7.86 -0.23
CA THR A 75 3.10 -7.22 -1.06
C THR A 75 1.94 -6.71 -0.20
N PRO A 76 1.06 -5.82 -0.72
CA PRO A 76 -0.21 -5.49 -0.08
C PRO A 76 -1.00 -6.72 0.35
N LEU A 77 -1.05 -7.77 -0.49
CA LEU A 77 -1.80 -9.00 -0.19
C LEU A 77 -1.19 -9.76 0.99
N ILE A 78 0.13 -9.95 1.03
CA ILE A 78 0.80 -10.63 2.16
C ILE A 78 0.52 -9.88 3.47
N LEU A 79 0.62 -8.55 3.47
CA LEU A 79 0.38 -7.73 4.65
C LEU A 79 -1.06 -7.88 5.17
N GLU A 80 -2.06 -7.92 4.29
CA GLU A 80 -3.47 -8.05 4.71
C GLU A 80 -3.82 -9.47 5.15
N CYS A 81 -3.18 -10.50 4.58
CA CYS A 81 -3.28 -11.87 5.07
C CYS A 81 -2.70 -11.99 6.48
N GLU A 82 -1.52 -11.41 6.76
CA GLU A 82 -0.92 -11.38 8.10
C GLU A 82 -1.81 -10.68 9.14
N ARG A 83 -2.59 -9.68 8.71
CA ARG A 83 -3.55 -8.96 9.55
C ARG A 83 -4.87 -9.69 9.75
N GLY A 84 -5.19 -10.67 8.89
CA GLY A 84 -6.45 -11.39 8.89
C GLY A 84 -7.64 -10.55 8.39
N ASN A 85 -7.41 -9.54 7.55
CA ASN A 85 -8.47 -8.68 7.03
C ASN A 85 -9.11 -9.28 5.77
N GLU A 86 -10.09 -10.17 5.95
CA GLU A 86 -10.73 -10.87 4.84
C GLU A 86 -11.35 -9.94 3.79
N GLU A 87 -11.87 -8.78 4.18
CA GLU A 87 -12.53 -7.87 3.25
C GLU A 87 -11.52 -7.23 2.29
N ILE A 88 -10.40 -6.75 2.81
CA ILE A 88 -9.34 -6.17 1.99
C ILE A 88 -8.60 -7.23 1.18
N VAL A 89 -8.39 -8.43 1.75
CA VAL A 89 -7.82 -9.56 1.01
C VAL A 89 -8.66 -9.87 -0.23
N LYS A 90 -9.99 -9.99 -0.09
CA LYS A 90 -10.90 -10.20 -1.22
C LYS A 90 -10.80 -9.04 -2.22
N CYS A 91 -10.81 -7.79 -1.74
CA CYS A 91 -10.68 -6.61 -2.59
C CYS A 91 -9.40 -6.61 -3.43
N LEU A 92 -8.25 -6.96 -2.82
CA LEU A 92 -6.97 -7.05 -3.52
C LEU A 92 -6.98 -8.16 -4.58
N ILE A 93 -7.51 -9.34 -4.26
CA ILE A 93 -7.62 -10.47 -5.20
C ILE A 93 -8.53 -10.12 -6.38
N ASP A 94 -9.69 -9.52 -6.11
CA ASP A 94 -10.65 -9.09 -7.15
C ASP A 94 -10.05 -8.04 -8.10
N ASN A 95 -9.03 -7.30 -7.64
CA ASN A 95 -8.30 -6.31 -8.43
C ASN A 95 -6.96 -6.83 -8.98
N GLY A 96 -6.72 -8.15 -8.94
CA GLY A 96 -5.58 -8.79 -9.61
C GLY A 96 -4.31 -8.93 -8.78
N ALA A 97 -4.43 -8.96 -7.45
CA ALA A 97 -3.31 -9.36 -6.60
C ALA A 97 -2.89 -10.81 -6.89
N ASP A 98 -1.59 -11.03 -7.02
CA ASP A 98 -1.00 -12.35 -7.26
C ASP A 98 -0.95 -13.15 -5.96
N ILE A 99 -1.82 -14.15 -5.88
CA ILE A 99 -1.94 -15.05 -4.73
C ILE A 99 -0.74 -16.00 -4.57
N ASN A 100 0.09 -16.16 -5.60
CA ASN A 100 1.25 -17.07 -5.59
C ASN A 100 2.57 -16.34 -5.38
N LYS A 101 2.53 -15.03 -5.16
CA LYS A 101 3.74 -14.22 -5.00
C LYS A 101 4.40 -14.53 -3.65
N GLU A 102 5.63 -15.04 -3.69
CA GLU A 102 6.43 -15.33 -2.50
C GLU A 102 7.13 -14.08 -1.96
N ASN A 103 7.24 -13.97 -0.64
CA ASN A 103 8.09 -12.99 0.03
C ASN A 103 9.56 -13.47 0.07
N GLN A 104 10.45 -12.71 0.72
CA GLN A 104 11.88 -13.07 0.82
C GLN A 104 12.16 -14.34 1.64
N ASP A 105 11.24 -14.72 2.52
CA ASP A 105 11.29 -15.93 3.33
C ASP A 105 10.68 -17.15 2.60
N GLY A 106 10.13 -16.94 1.40
CA GLY A 106 9.46 -17.98 0.60
C GLY A 106 7.99 -18.18 0.97
N ASP A 107 7.40 -17.35 1.83
CA ASP A 107 5.98 -17.48 2.17
C ASP A 107 5.11 -16.86 1.08
N THR A 108 4.04 -17.57 0.73
CA THR A 108 2.93 -17.06 -0.06
C THR A 108 1.88 -16.38 0.83
N PRO A 109 1.04 -15.49 0.28
CA PRO A 109 -0.07 -14.92 1.05
C PRO A 109 -1.13 -15.94 1.50
N LEU A 110 -1.17 -17.14 0.90
CA LEU A 110 -2.01 -18.29 1.29
C LEU A 110 -1.14 -19.39 1.90
#